data_AF-A0A2U3K534-F1
#
_entry.id   AF-A0A2U3K534-F1
#
_cell.length_a   1.000
_cell.length_b   1.000
_cell.length_c   1.000
_cell.angle_alpha   90.00
_cell.angle_beta   90.00
_cell.angle_gamma   90.00
#
_symmetry.space_group_name_H-M   'P 1'
#
loop_
_entity.id
_entity.type
_entity.pdbx_description
1 polymer ?
#
loop_
_entity_poly.entity_id
_entity_poly.type
_entity_poly.pdbx_seq_one_letter_code
_entity_poly.pdbx_strand_id
1 'polypeptide(L)'
;MIIITSQHYRNDKITESKKLELIDCSELVLTVYAVGFDDLYILHDGHHAREAALELGISVTYECIDHPAGLTGEDLLEQSRQDGDWYYIKTGDFVWR
;
A
#
# COMPACT_ATOMS: atom_id res chain seq x y z
N MET A 1 -1.92 -10.03 -8.28
CA MET A 1 -1.24 -8.96 -7.52
C MET A 1 -1.42 -9.22 -6.03
N ILE A 2 -0.34 -9.51 -5.33
CA ILE A 2 -0.35 -9.72 -3.87
C ILE A 2 0.33 -8.51 -3.23
N ILE A 3 -0.42 -7.75 -2.45
CA ILE A 3 0.05 -6.46 -1.92
C ILE A 3 0.54 -6.63 -0.51
N ILE A 4 1.76 -6.18 -0.28
CA ILE A 4 2.40 -6.19 1.02
C ILE A 4 2.76 -4.77 1.44
N THR A 5 2.85 -4.58 2.74
CA THR A 5 3.30 -3.34 3.36
C THR A 5 4.02 -3.68 4.65
N SER A 6 4.99 -2.85 5.03
CA SER A 6 5.63 -2.87 6.34
C SER A 6 5.12 -1.77 7.25
N GLN A 7 4.17 -0.93 6.81
CA GLN A 7 3.58 0.15 7.61
C GLN A 7 2.51 -0.38 8.55
N HIS A 8 2.68 -0.16 9.86
CA HIS A 8 1.70 -0.48 10.90
C HIS A 8 1.08 0.76 11.52
N TYR A 9 1.83 1.87 11.56
CA TYR A 9 1.33 3.12 12.13
C TYR A 9 0.17 3.69 11.33
N ARG A 10 -0.89 4.06 12.06
CA ARG A 10 -2.10 4.68 11.52
C ARG A 10 -2.39 5.99 12.25
N ASN A 11 -2.90 6.97 11.52
CA ASN A 11 -3.30 8.26 12.06
C ASN A 11 -4.71 8.62 11.59
N ASP A 12 -5.67 8.50 12.51
CA ASP A 12 -7.08 8.72 12.19
C ASP A 12 -7.37 10.13 11.69
N LYS A 13 -6.63 11.15 12.14
CA LYS A 13 -6.84 12.53 11.64
C LYS A 13 -6.47 12.65 10.16
N ILE A 14 -5.45 11.93 9.72
CA ILE A 14 -5.05 11.89 8.32
C ILE A 14 -6.10 11.11 7.52
N THR A 15 -6.55 9.96 8.03
CA THR A 15 -7.62 9.17 7.41
C THR A 15 -8.91 10.00 7.23
N GLU A 16 -9.36 10.73 8.24
CA GLU A 16 -10.54 11.63 8.12
C GLU A 16 -10.34 12.73 7.08
N SER A 17 -9.14 13.35 7.04
CA SER A 17 -8.82 14.33 5.99
C SER A 17 -8.89 13.70 4.60
N LYS A 18 -8.39 12.47 4.44
CA LYS A 18 -8.45 11.74 3.17
C LYS A 18 -9.87 11.37 2.76
N LYS A 19 -10.78 11.10 3.70
CA LYS A 19 -12.20 10.88 3.38
C LYS A 19 -12.84 12.11 2.72
N LEU A 20 -12.52 13.31 3.22
CA LEU A 20 -13.01 14.55 2.63
C LEU A 20 -12.48 14.76 1.20
N GLU A 21 -11.21 14.41 0.97
CA GLU A 21 -10.61 14.45 -0.38
C GLU A 21 -11.24 13.44 -1.35
N LEU A 22 -11.77 12.32 -0.83
CA LEU A 22 -12.32 11.22 -1.61
C LEU A 22 -13.84 11.24 -1.76
N ILE A 23 -14.55 12.25 -1.25
CA ILE A 23 -16.01 12.20 -1.12
C ILE A 23 -16.75 12.05 -2.47
N ASP A 24 -16.19 12.62 -3.55
CA ASP A 24 -16.73 12.54 -4.91
C ASP A 24 -15.95 11.54 -5.79
N CYS A 25 -15.06 10.75 -5.18
CA CYS A 25 -14.21 9.79 -5.87
C CYS A 25 -14.95 8.46 -6.03
N SER A 26 -15.10 7.96 -7.27
CA SER A 26 -15.69 6.64 -7.52
C SER A 26 -14.69 5.49 -7.40
N GLU A 27 -13.41 5.79 -7.57
CA GLU A 27 -12.32 4.81 -7.55
C GLU A 27 -11.01 5.46 -7.13
N LEU A 28 -10.34 4.86 -6.14
CA LEU A 28 -8.98 5.22 -5.74
C LEU A 28 -7.98 4.27 -6.40
N VAL A 29 -7.07 4.83 -7.21
CA VAL A 29 -5.93 4.09 -7.78
C VAL A 29 -4.69 4.36 -6.94
N LEU A 30 -4.07 3.32 -6.40
CA LEU A 30 -2.82 3.41 -5.64
C LEU A 30 -1.65 2.81 -6.41
N THR A 31 -0.50 3.45 -6.31
CA THR A 31 0.72 2.97 -6.97
C THR A 31 1.42 1.92 -6.12
N VAL A 32 1.97 0.91 -6.80
CA VAL A 32 2.80 -0.10 -6.17
C VAL A 32 4.09 -0.32 -6.96
N TYR A 33 5.06 -0.91 -6.29
CA TYR A 33 6.27 -1.41 -6.94
C TYR A 33 6.29 -2.92 -6.97
N ALA A 34 6.59 -3.51 -8.14
CA ALA A 34 6.80 -4.94 -8.27
C ALA A 34 8.09 -5.34 -7.54
N VAL A 35 7.99 -6.33 -6.64
CA VAL A 35 9.17 -6.89 -5.96
C VAL A 35 9.97 -7.77 -6.92
N GLY A 36 9.32 -8.40 -7.90
CA GLY A 36 9.98 -9.32 -8.83
C GLY A 36 10.02 -10.77 -8.33
N PHE A 37 9.37 -11.08 -7.21
CA PHE A 37 9.15 -12.44 -6.70
C PHE A 37 7.66 -12.72 -6.58
N ASP A 38 7.20 -13.89 -7.02
CA ASP A 38 5.88 -14.48 -6.73
C ASP A 38 4.68 -13.51 -6.77
N ASP A 39 4.64 -12.62 -7.76
CA ASP A 39 3.60 -11.58 -7.91
C ASP A 39 3.39 -10.71 -6.65
N LEU A 40 4.46 -10.46 -5.89
CA LEU A 40 4.49 -9.57 -4.74
C LEU A 40 4.72 -8.12 -5.16
N TYR A 41 3.96 -7.22 -4.53
CA TYR A 41 4.00 -5.79 -4.79
C TYR A 41 3.96 -5.00 -3.49
N ILE A 42 4.76 -3.95 -3.39
CA ILE A 42 4.83 -3.09 -2.23
C ILE A 42 3.90 -1.90 -2.41
N LEU A 43 2.99 -1.69 -1.45
CA LEU A 43 2.30 -0.40 -1.33
C LEU A 43 3.28 0.60 -0.70
N HIS A 44 3.83 1.48 -1.53
CA HIS A 44 4.81 2.47 -1.09
C HIS A 44 4.18 3.62 -0.30
N ASP A 45 3.04 4.12 -0.78
CA ASP A 45 2.33 5.26 -0.20
C ASP A 45 0.81 5.08 -0.36
N GLY A 46 0.03 5.89 0.37
CA GLY A 46 -1.41 5.93 0.27
C GLY A 46 -2.15 5.01 1.25
N HIS A 47 -1.52 4.57 2.33
CA HIS A 47 -2.16 3.70 3.34
C HIS A 47 -3.39 4.35 4.00
N HIS A 48 -3.30 5.62 4.42
CA HIS A 48 -4.47 6.35 4.95
C HIS A 48 -5.53 6.61 3.89
N ALA A 49 -5.13 6.84 2.64
CA ALA A 49 -6.08 7.03 1.53
C ALA A 49 -6.83 5.72 1.22
N ARG A 50 -6.13 4.58 1.22
CA ARG A 50 -6.73 3.25 1.10
C ARG A 50 -7.76 3.02 2.19
N GLU A 51 -7.40 3.30 3.43
CA GLU A 51 -8.29 3.12 4.56
C GLU A 51 -9.52 4.02 4.46
N ALA A 52 -9.34 5.30 4.15
CA ALA A 52 -10.43 6.23 3.90
C ALA A 52 -11.37 5.73 2.79
N ALA A 53 -10.81 5.24 1.67
CA ALA A 53 -11.59 4.67 0.59
C ALA A 53 -12.39 3.43 1.02
N LEU A 54 -11.78 2.50 1.76
CA LEU A 54 -12.45 1.32 2.29
C LEU A 54 -13.60 1.69 3.24
N GLU A 55 -13.40 2.68 4.11
CA GLU A 55 -14.43 3.17 5.02
C GLU A 55 -15.58 3.87 4.29
N LEU A 56 -15.31 4.52 3.16
CA LEU A 56 -16.32 5.15 2.29
C LEU A 56 -16.96 4.17 1.30
N GLY A 57 -16.50 2.92 1.23
CA GLY A 57 -16.98 1.93 0.26
C GLY A 57 -16.53 2.22 -1.19
N ILE A 58 -15.48 3.00 -1.36
CA ILE A 58 -14.88 3.34 -2.66
C ILE A 58 -14.01 2.17 -3.12
N SER A 59 -14.08 1.84 -4.41
CA SER A 59 -13.25 0.80 -5.01
C SER A 59 -11.77 1.22 -4.96
N VAL A 60 -10.90 0.34 -4.46
CA VAL A 60 -9.45 0.56 -4.49
C VAL A 60 -8.83 -0.37 -5.52
N THR A 61 -8.21 0.21 -6.54
CA THR A 61 -7.41 -0.51 -7.52
C THR A 61 -5.95 -0.09 -7.42
N TYR A 62 -5.09 -0.86 -8.06
CA TYR A 62 -3.66 -0.66 -7.95
C TYR A 62 -2.99 -0.67 -9.31
N GLU A 63 -2.07 0.25 -9.49
CA GLU A 63 -1.25 0.38 -10.69
C GLU A 63 0.21 0.07 -10.34
N CYS A 64 0.79 -0.89 -11.06
CA CYS A 64 2.21 -1.17 -10.92
C CYS A 64 3.01 -0.20 -11.77
N ILE A 65 3.96 0.48 -11.14
CA ILE A 65 4.91 1.36 -11.80
C ILE A 65 6.35 0.91 -11.51
N ASP A 66 7.30 1.34 -12.33
CA ASP A 66 8.71 1.08 -12.08
C ASP A 66 9.19 1.89 -10.87
N HIS A 67 10.01 1.27 -10.03
CA HIS A 67 10.67 2.00 -8.95
C HIS A 67 11.59 3.08 -9.56
N PRO A 68 11.58 4.35 -9.09
CA PRO A 68 12.36 5.43 -9.70
C PRO A 68 13.87 5.18 -9.77
N ALA A 69 14.40 4.41 -8.81
CA ALA A 69 15.81 3.99 -8.78
C ALA A 69 16.07 2.62 -9.46
N GLY A 70 15.06 2.02 -10.08
CA GLY A 70 15.15 0.71 -10.74
C GLY A 70 15.38 -0.47 -9.78
N LEU A 71 15.04 -0.30 -8.49
CA LEU A 71 15.25 -1.33 -7.47
C LEU A 71 14.18 -2.42 -7.57
N THR A 72 14.60 -3.66 -7.31
CA THR A 72 13.75 -4.84 -7.22
C THR A 72 14.28 -5.77 -6.11
N GLY A 73 13.53 -6.82 -5.81
CA GLY A 73 13.92 -7.87 -4.88
C GLY A 73 14.20 -7.39 -3.46
N GLU A 74 15.26 -7.92 -2.86
CA GLU A 74 15.65 -7.60 -1.47
C GLU A 74 16.04 -6.13 -1.30
N ASP A 75 16.73 -5.51 -2.27
CA ASP A 75 17.12 -4.09 -2.19
C ASP A 75 15.90 -3.17 -2.13
N LEU A 76 14.86 -3.48 -2.91
CA LEU A 76 13.60 -2.75 -2.89
C LEU A 76 12.88 -2.94 -1.54
N LEU A 77 12.84 -4.18 -1.04
CA LEU A 77 12.21 -4.50 0.25
C LEU A 77 12.90 -3.78 1.40
N GLU A 78 14.22 -3.78 1.45
CA GLU A 78 14.96 -3.10 2.51
C GLU A 78 14.78 -1.59 2.43
N GLN A 79 14.90 -0.98 1.24
CA GLN A 79 14.73 0.46 1.09
C GLN A 79 13.30 0.92 1.40
N SER A 80 12.30 0.13 1.01
CA SER A 80 10.88 0.48 1.19
C SER A 80 10.36 0.16 2.59
N ARG A 81 11.18 -0.48 3.45
CA ARG A 81 10.77 -0.85 4.79
C ARG A 81 10.49 0.40 5.62
N GLN A 82 9.41 0.34 6.38
CA GLN A 82 8.92 1.44 7.21
C GLN A 82 9.09 1.10 8.69
N ASP A 83 8.02 0.83 9.42
CA ASP A 83 8.01 0.75 10.88
C ASP A 83 7.82 -0.67 11.44
N GLY A 84 7.72 -1.70 10.59
CA GLY A 84 7.62 -3.08 11.06
C GLY A 84 7.89 -4.16 10.02
N ASP A 85 7.35 -5.35 10.31
CA ASP A 85 7.47 -6.51 9.43
C ASP A 85 6.44 -6.47 8.31
N TRP A 86 6.81 -7.10 7.20
CA TRP A 86 5.98 -7.18 6.01
C TRP A 86 4.76 -8.08 6.25
N TYR A 87 3.58 -7.56 5.93
CA TYR A 87 2.33 -8.31 5.99
C TYR A 87 1.48 -8.08 4.73
N TYR A 88 0.62 -9.05 4.44
CA TYR A 88 -0.34 -8.96 3.35
C TYR A 88 -1.45 -7.98 3.71
N ILE A 89 -1.61 -6.90 2.94
CA ILE A 89 -2.57 -5.83 3.27
C ILE A 89 -4.04 -6.30 3.26
N LYS A 90 -4.30 -7.43 2.60
CA LYS A 90 -5.64 -8.02 2.49
C LYS A 90 -6.02 -8.85 3.72
N THR A 91 -5.07 -9.58 4.30
CA THR A 91 -5.35 -10.54 5.39
C THR A 91 -4.79 -10.10 6.74
N GLY A 92 -3.77 -9.25 6.75
CA GLY A 92 -3.02 -8.90 7.95
C GLY A 92 -1.96 -9.94 8.35
N ASP A 93 -1.84 -11.04 7.61
CA ASP A 93 -0.86 -12.08 7.92
C ASP A 93 0.56 -11.65 7.52
N PHE A 94 1.54 -11.98 8.33
CA PHE A 94 2.95 -11.76 8.00
C PHE A 94 3.38 -12.56 6.78
N VAL A 95 4.18 -11.93 5.91
CA VAL A 95 4.73 -12.52 4.68
C VAL A 95 5.75 -13.60 5.02
N TRP A 96 6.62 -13.32 6.01
CA TRP A 96 7.67 -14.22 6.47
C TRP A 96 7.52 -14.44 7.99
N ARG A 97 7.76 -15.68 8.43
CA ARG A 97 7.76 -16.10 9.84
C ARG A 97 9.07 -16.81 10.18
#